data_AF-A0A7D9E968-F1
#
_entry.id   AF-A0A7D9E968-F1
#
_cell.length_a   1.000
_cell.length_b   1.000
_cell.length_c   1.000
_cell.angle_alpha   90.00
_cell.angle_beta   90.00
_cell.angle_gamma   90.00
#
_symmetry.space_group_name_H-M   'P 1'
#
loop_
_entity.id
_entity.type
_entity.pdbx_description
1 polymer ?
#
loop_
_entity_poly.entity_id
_entity_poly.type
_entity_poly.pdbx_seq_one_letter_code
_entity_poly.pdbx_strand_id
1 'polypeptide(L)'
;YKFIHNYFMDDNTSLSALVNNYDTVLCGILDELAPVKTRSIIVHPNALWYNEIADAKKKRRRLERKWRSNRLDCNRANYLAQCDVVNEMLHKAREEYYSTIIRDNAHDQRVLFWVVPRVEEN
;
A
#
# COMPACT_ATOMS: atom_id res chain seq x y z
N TYR A 1 8.45 11.79 40.24
CA TYR A 1 9.48 11.26 41.16
C TYR A 1 8.94 10.60 42.43
N LYS A 2 7.72 10.02 42.43
CA LYS A 2 7.18 9.26 43.57
C LYS A 2 6.75 7.82 43.24
N PHE A 3 7.02 7.35 42.03
CA PHE A 3 6.63 6.00 41.56
C PHE A 3 7.76 4.97 41.55
N ILE A 4 9.02 5.37 41.80
CA ILE A 4 10.19 4.48 41.65
C ILE A 4 10.72 4.00 43.01
N HIS A 5 10.32 4.63 44.11
CA HIS A 5 10.85 4.34 45.45
C HIS A 5 9.99 3.34 46.23
N ASN A 6 9.55 2.26 45.60
CA ASN A 6 8.81 1.20 46.29
C ASN A 6 9.17 -0.22 45.82
N TYR A 7 10.41 -0.40 45.32
CA TYR A 7 10.79 -1.66 44.69
C TYR A 7 12.10 -2.26 45.19
N PHE A 8 12.59 -1.89 46.38
CA PHE A 8 13.88 -2.42 46.83
C PHE A 8 13.92 -2.97 48.25
N MET A 9 12.79 -3.34 48.86
CA MET A 9 12.84 -4.13 50.09
C MET A 9 11.61 -5.03 50.17
N ASP A 10 11.66 -6.20 49.53
CA ASP A 10 10.88 -7.35 50.00
C ASP A 10 11.65 -8.65 49.69
N ASP A 11 12.41 -9.09 50.69
CA ASP A 11 13.44 -10.12 50.60
C ASP A 11 12.84 -11.55 50.69
N ASN A 12 11.77 -11.81 49.93
CA ASN A 12 11.13 -13.13 49.84
C ASN A 12 10.31 -13.38 48.56
N THR A 13 10.54 -12.64 47.48
CA THR A 13 9.88 -12.93 46.20
C THR A 13 10.83 -13.69 45.27
N SER A 14 10.48 -14.95 44.96
CA SER A 14 11.16 -15.78 43.95
C SER A 14 11.43 -14.98 42.67
N LEU A 15 12.58 -15.18 42.01
CA LEU A 15 12.93 -14.56 40.72
C LEU A 15 11.77 -14.65 39.69
N SER A 16 11.01 -15.73 39.73
CA SER A 16 9.82 -15.90 38.90
C SER A 16 8.74 -14.84 39.15
N ALA A 17 8.53 -14.42 40.39
CA ALA A 17 7.57 -13.39 40.75
C ALA A 17 8.01 -12.00 40.28
N LEU A 18 9.32 -11.74 40.30
CA LEU A 18 9.91 -10.50 39.81
C LEU A 18 9.73 -10.36 38.28
N VAL A 19 10.08 -11.42 37.55
CA VAL A 19 9.90 -11.47 36.08
C VAL A 19 8.43 -11.33 35.72
N ASN A 20 7.54 -12.04 36.43
CA ASN A 20 6.10 -11.94 36.19
C ASN A 20 5.57 -10.52 36.46
N ASN A 21 6.04 -9.85 37.50
CA ASN A 21 5.67 -8.47 37.78
C ASN A 21 6.10 -7.52 36.64
N TYR A 22 7.34 -7.64 36.18
CA TYR A 22 7.84 -6.88 35.04
C TYR A 22 6.96 -7.07 33.79
N ASP A 23 6.69 -8.32 33.41
CA ASP A 23 5.88 -8.64 32.24
C ASP A 23 4.45 -8.09 32.38
N THR A 24 3.83 -8.22 33.55
CA THR A 24 2.47 -7.69 33.78
C THR A 24 2.39 -6.18 33.67
N VAL A 25 3.37 -5.45 34.22
CA VAL A 25 3.39 -3.98 34.16
C VAL A 25 3.65 -3.50 32.74
N LEU A 26 4.60 -4.14 32.03
CA LEU A 26 4.91 -3.79 30.66
C LEU A 26 3.73 -4.06 29.72
N CYS A 27 3.10 -5.23 29.83
CA CYS A 27 1.90 -5.57 29.07
C CYS A 27 0.74 -4.59 29.36
N GLY A 28 0.52 -4.24 30.63
CA GLY A 28 -0.52 -3.27 31.01
C GLY A 28 -0.31 -1.89 30.37
N ILE A 29 0.95 -1.40 30.36
CA ILE A 29 1.30 -0.14 29.70
C ILE A 29 1.12 -0.24 28.17
N LEU A 30 1.51 -1.36 27.57
CA LEU A 30 1.35 -1.59 26.14
C LEU A 30 -0.12 -1.65 25.73
N ASP A 31 -0.98 -2.29 26.54
CA ASP A 31 -2.42 -2.37 26.28
C ASP A 31 -3.11 -1.00 26.43
N GLU A 32 -2.64 -0.15 27.35
CA GLU A 32 -3.16 1.22 27.51
C GLU A 32 -2.74 2.13 26.35
N LEU A 33 -1.45 2.13 26.00
CA LEU A 33 -0.88 3.04 25.00
C LEU A 33 -1.12 2.57 23.57
N ALA A 34 -1.12 1.26 23.34
CA ALA A 34 -1.18 0.64 22.02
C ALA A 34 -2.03 -0.65 22.05
N PRO A 35 -3.32 -0.55 22.38
CA PRO A 35 -4.20 -1.71 22.44
C PRO A 35 -4.20 -2.44 21.09
N VAL A 36 -4.14 -3.77 21.15
CA VAL A 36 -4.19 -4.62 19.96
C VAL A 36 -5.54 -4.44 19.29
N LYS A 37 -5.53 -3.88 18.07
CA LYS A 37 -6.73 -3.70 17.25
C LYS A 37 -6.67 -4.65 16.07
N THR A 38 -7.59 -5.61 16.04
CA THR A 38 -7.81 -6.44 14.85
C THR A 38 -8.56 -5.64 13.80
N ARG A 39 -8.15 -5.78 12.54
CA ARG A 39 -8.81 -5.15 11.39
C ARG A 39 -9.01 -6.21 10.33
N SER A 40 -10.20 -6.29 9.77
CA SER A 40 -10.45 -7.05 8.55
C SER A 40 -9.89 -6.26 7.37
N ILE A 41 -9.01 -6.89 6.60
CA ILE A 41 -8.48 -6.33 5.36
C ILE A 41 -9.12 -7.10 4.22
N ILE A 42 -9.84 -6.38 3.36
CA ILE A 42 -10.33 -6.95 2.11
C ILE A 42 -9.14 -7.00 1.15
N VAL A 43 -8.68 -8.21 0.85
CA VAL A 43 -7.64 -8.43 -0.17
C VAL A 43 -8.33 -8.47 -1.52
N HIS A 44 -8.21 -7.39 -2.29
CA HIS A 44 -8.66 -7.37 -3.67
C HIS A 44 -7.63 -8.12 -4.53
N PRO A 45 -8.03 -9.12 -5.33
CA PRO A 45 -7.12 -9.70 -6.30
C PRO A 45 -6.66 -8.61 -7.26
N ASN A 46 -5.35 -8.53 -7.48
CA ASN A 46 -4.83 -7.64 -8.51
C ASN A 46 -5.45 -8.04 -9.84
N ALA A 47 -5.94 -7.06 -10.61
CA ALA A 47 -6.38 -7.33 -11.96
C ALA A 47 -5.22 -7.97 -12.74
N LEU A 48 -5.50 -8.96 -13.58
CA LEU A 48 -4.47 -9.76 -14.26
C LEU A 48 -3.50 -8.88 -15.08
N TRP A 49 -4.01 -7.79 -15.65
CA TRP A 49 -3.26 -6.79 -16.42
C TRP A 49 -2.47 -5.79 -15.55
N TYR A 50 -2.65 -5.79 -14.23
CA TYR A 50 -2.08 -4.77 -13.34
C TYR A 50 -0.64 -5.07 -12.90
N ASN A 51 -0.16 -6.31 -13.03
CA ASN A 51 1.16 -6.70 -12.53
C ASN A 51 2.30 -5.98 -13.27
N GLU A 52 2.27 -5.93 -14.61
CA GLU A 52 3.30 -5.25 -15.40
C GLU A 52 3.31 -3.72 -15.17
N ILE A 53 2.11 -3.13 -15.08
CA ILE A 53 1.92 -1.70 -14.80
C ILE A 53 2.42 -1.37 -13.38
N ALA A 54 2.20 -2.26 -12.41
CA ALA A 54 2.66 -2.07 -11.04
C ALA A 54 4.19 -1.97 -10.97
N ASP A 55 4.90 -2.79 -11.73
CA ASP A 55 6.37 -2.77 -11.77
C ASP A 55 6.90 -1.52 -12.49
N ALA A 56 6.27 -1.11 -13.60
CA ALA A 56 6.58 0.16 -14.26
C ALA A 56 6.36 1.36 -13.31
N LYS A 57 5.27 1.36 -12.53
CA LYS A 57 4.99 2.38 -11.50
C LYS A 57 6.01 2.34 -10.36
N LYS A 58 6.47 1.16 -9.91
CA LYS A 58 7.56 1.03 -8.92
C LYS A 58 8.85 1.66 -9.45
N LYS A 59 9.21 1.39 -10.71
CA LYS A 59 10.38 1.98 -11.37
C LYS A 59 10.25 3.51 -11.47
N ARG A 60 9.09 4.03 -11.87
CA ARG A 60 8.79 5.47 -11.89
C ARG A 60 9.05 6.11 -10.52
N ARG A 61 8.50 5.54 -9.43
CA ARG A 61 8.71 6.03 -8.06
C ARG A 61 10.20 5.99 -7.65
N ARG A 62 10.94 4.96 -8.04
CA ARG A 62 12.39 4.88 -7.76
C ARG A 62 13.16 6.01 -8.44
N LEU A 63 12.89 6.26 -9.73
CA LEU A 63 13.53 7.33 -10.49
C LEU A 63 13.15 8.72 -9.95
N GLU A 64 11.89 8.90 -9.58
CA GLU A 64 11.38 10.12 -8.96
C GLU A 64 12.09 10.42 -7.64
N ARG A 65 12.24 9.43 -6.75
CA ARG A 65 12.99 9.60 -5.49
C ARG A 65 14.46 9.96 -5.76
N LYS A 66 15.10 9.29 -6.73
CA LYS A 66 16.49 9.60 -7.12
C LYS A 66 16.62 11.04 -7.63
N TRP A 67 15.69 11.49 -8.47
CA TRP A 67 15.65 12.87 -8.95
C TRP A 67 15.40 13.86 -7.81
N ARG A 68 14.45 13.59 -6.90
CA ARG A 68 14.19 14.51 -5.76
C ARG A 68 15.38 14.65 -4.81
N SER A 69 16.18 13.60 -4.64
CA SER A 69 17.41 13.62 -3.83
C SER A 69 18.51 14.45 -4.46
N ASN A 70 18.87 14.17 -5.73
CA ASN A 70 20.09 14.72 -6.31
C ASN A 70 19.85 15.89 -7.29
N ARG A 71 18.59 16.12 -7.71
CA ARG A 71 18.12 17.19 -8.61
C ARG A 71 18.80 17.29 -9.98
N LEU A 72 19.58 16.28 -10.37
CA LEU A 72 20.24 16.23 -11.68
C LEU A 72 19.23 16.08 -12.85
N ASP A 73 19.47 16.81 -13.93
CA ASP A 73 18.64 16.78 -15.14
C ASP A 73 18.61 15.42 -15.82
N CYS A 74 19.72 14.68 -15.81
CA CYS A 74 19.75 13.30 -16.33
C CYS A 74 18.76 12.38 -15.58
N ASN A 75 18.61 12.56 -14.26
CA ASN A 75 17.63 11.80 -13.48
C ASN A 75 16.20 12.29 -13.77
N ARG A 76 16.02 13.58 -14.03
CA ARG A 76 14.73 14.15 -14.44
C ARG A 76 14.26 13.57 -15.78
N ALA A 77 15.15 13.54 -16.78
CA ALA A 77 14.85 12.96 -18.09
C ALA A 77 14.45 11.49 -17.98
N ASN A 78 15.20 10.69 -17.21
CA ASN A 78 14.85 9.30 -16.94
C ASN A 78 13.49 9.14 -16.25
N TYR A 79 13.17 10.01 -15.28
CA TYR A 79 11.86 10.00 -14.62
C TYR A 79 10.73 10.32 -15.60
N LEU A 80 10.87 11.36 -16.42
CA LEU A 80 9.87 11.76 -17.41
C LEU A 80 9.64 10.66 -18.45
N ALA A 81 10.71 10.09 -19.01
CA ALA A 81 10.59 8.96 -19.94
C ALA A 81 9.85 7.77 -19.30
N GLN A 82 10.08 7.50 -18.02
CA GLN A 82 9.36 6.44 -17.31
C GLN A 82 7.90 6.83 -17.00
N CYS A 83 7.56 8.11 -16.89
CA CYS A 83 6.16 8.56 -16.82
C CYS A 83 5.43 8.24 -18.12
N ASP A 84 6.05 8.53 -19.27
CA ASP A 84 5.46 8.26 -20.58
C ASP A 84 5.20 6.77 -20.77
N VAL A 85 6.19 5.91 -20.45
CA VAL A 85 6.02 4.45 -20.48
C VAL A 85 4.83 3.99 -19.62
N VAL A 86 4.69 4.53 -18.40
CA VAL A 86 3.57 4.14 -17.53
C VAL A 86 2.22 4.59 -18.09
N ASN A 87 2.16 5.78 -18.69
CA ASN A 87 0.94 6.28 -19.31
C ASN A 87 0.56 5.45 -20.53
N GLU A 88 1.51 5.12 -21.39
CA GLU A 88 1.30 4.26 -22.56
C GLU A 88 0.76 2.89 -22.14
N MET A 89 1.35 2.25 -21.13
CA MET A 89 0.86 0.97 -20.62
C MET A 89 -0.57 1.08 -20.05
N LEU A 90 -0.92 2.19 -19.38
CA LEU A 90 -2.28 2.42 -18.89
C LEU A 90 -3.27 2.62 -20.04
N HIS A 91 -2.89 3.39 -21.06
CA HIS A 91 -3.72 3.58 -22.26
C HIS A 91 -3.96 2.26 -22.98
N LYS A 92 -2.91 1.47 -23.22
CA LYS A 92 -3.01 0.17 -23.88
C LYS A 92 -3.88 -0.82 -23.09
N ALA A 93 -3.69 -0.91 -21.77
CA ALA A 93 -4.51 -1.79 -20.94
C ALA A 93 -5.99 -1.36 -20.93
N ARG A 94 -6.26 -0.05 -20.93
CA ARG A 94 -7.61 0.49 -21.03
C ARG A 94 -8.24 0.18 -22.38
N GLU A 95 -7.50 0.42 -23.47
CA GLU A 95 -7.93 0.12 -24.84
C GLU A 95 -8.25 -1.36 -25.00
N GLU A 96 -7.37 -2.25 -24.54
CA GLU A 96 -7.57 -3.69 -24.60
C GLU A 96 -8.82 -4.12 -23.82
N TYR A 97 -9.04 -3.57 -22.62
CA TYR A 97 -10.22 -3.86 -21.81
C TYR A 97 -11.54 -3.44 -22.47
N TYR A 98 -11.62 -2.22 -23.01
CA TYR A 98 -12.86 -1.79 -23.67
C TYR A 98 -13.03 -2.45 -25.04
N SER A 99 -11.94 -2.71 -25.76
CA SER A 99 -11.98 -3.44 -27.03
C SER A 99 -12.48 -4.87 -26.87
N THR A 100 -12.06 -5.57 -25.82
CA THR A 100 -12.56 -6.93 -25.54
C THR A 100 -14.04 -6.90 -25.19
N ILE A 101 -14.49 -5.97 -24.33
CA ILE A 101 -15.90 -5.84 -23.99
C ILE A 101 -16.76 -5.55 -25.23
N ILE A 102 -16.33 -4.62 -26.09
CA ILE A 102 -17.06 -4.27 -27.32
C ILE A 102 -17.12 -5.47 -28.27
N ARG A 103 -15.99 -6.16 -28.46
CA ARG A 103 -15.92 -7.33 -29.34
C ARG A 103 -16.81 -8.46 -28.84
N ASP A 104 -16.76 -8.76 -27.54
CA ASP A 104 -17.48 -9.89 -26.95
C ASP A 104 -19.00 -9.63 -26.88
N ASN A 105 -19.41 -8.36 -26.77
CA ASN A 105 -20.80 -7.92 -26.70
C ASN A 105 -21.29 -7.21 -27.97
N ALA A 106 -20.64 -7.44 -29.12
CA ALA A 106 -20.94 -6.74 -30.37
C ALA A 106 -22.41 -6.87 -30.83
N HIS A 107 -23.10 -7.92 -30.37
CA HIS A 107 -24.49 -8.22 -30.68
C HIS A 107 -25.50 -7.65 -29.67
N ASP A 108 -25.06 -7.18 -28.49
CA ASP A 108 -25.91 -6.56 -27.48
C ASP A 108 -25.72 -5.05 -27.44
N GLN A 109 -26.58 -4.34 -28.18
CA GLN A 109 -26.57 -2.89 -28.28
C GLN A 109 -26.72 -2.20 -26.91
N ARG A 110 -27.44 -2.78 -25.94
CA ARG A 110 -27.62 -2.16 -24.62
C ARG A 110 -26.29 -2.03 -23.88
N VAL A 111 -25.47 -3.08 -23.95
CA VAL A 111 -24.14 -3.09 -23.32
C VAL A 111 -23.24 -2.06 -24.01
N LEU A 112 -23.26 -1.98 -25.34
CA LEU A 112 -22.47 -0.99 -26.09
C LEU A 112 -22.84 0.45 -25.73
N PHE A 113 -24.13 0.80 -25.72
CA PHE A 113 -24.58 2.15 -25.37
C PHE A 113 -24.25 2.55 -23.92
N TRP A 114 -24.12 1.59 -23.01
CA TRP A 114 -23.67 1.84 -21.64
C TRP A 114 -22.15 2.01 -21.52
N VAL A 115 -21.37 1.33 -22.38
CA VAL A 115 -19.90 1.39 -22.38
C VAL A 115 -19.38 2.66 -23.05
N VAL A 116 -19.98 3.13 -24.15
CA VAL A 116 -19.50 4.27 -24.95
C VAL A 116 -19.27 5.57 -24.14
N PRO A 117 -20.21 6.03 -23.28
CA PRO A 117 -19.99 7.25 -22.48
C PRO A 117 -18.76 7.15 -21.55
N ARG A 118 -18.48 5.95 -21.04
CA ARG A 118 -17.33 5.70 -20.14
C ARG A 118 -15.99 5.72 -20.88
N VAL A 119 -16.02 5.53 -22.18
CA VAL A 119 -14.84 5.67 -23.04
C VAL A 119 -14.58 7.15 -23.31
N GLU A 120 -15.63 7.94 -23.58
CA GLU A 120 -15.51 9.36 -23.95
C GLU A 120 -15.20 10.33 -22.79
N GLU A 121 -15.58 10.01 -21.55
CA GLU A 121 -15.41 10.92 -20.40
C GLU A 121 -13.96 11.08 -19.86
N ASN A 122 -12.96 10.35 -20.37
CA ASN A 122 -11.57 10.44 -19.87
C ASN A 122 -10.52 10.29 -20.96
#